data_AF-A0A7V5K462-F1
#
_entry.id   AF-A0A7V5K462-F1
#
_cell.length_a   1.000
_cell.length_b   1.000
_cell.length_c   1.000
_cell.angle_alpha   90.00
_cell.angle_beta   90.00
_cell.angle_gamma   90.00
#
_symmetry.space_group_name_H-M   'P 1'
#
loop_
_entity.id
_entity.type
_entity.pdbx_description
1 polymer ?
#
loop_
_entity_poly.entity_id
_entity_poly.type
_entity_poly.pdbx_seq_one_letter_code
_entity_poly.pdbx_strand_id
1 'polypeptide(L)'
;MFYTTKLKIVFKTMFKYLDNWILLILVSIVLGLFVYLLSPLFYIFCWAAILAFFIYPLYRRINLKLKNHKRISAIIVIIGLLVFIIVPFGFVLFSFYSQILAFLEGLEPLTQKDLTEFIEDLKQYPHIYILVSKIIDQIQPYIPQIQEKFAQFVSNLFQNT
;
A
#
# COMPACT_ATOMS: atom_id res chain seq x y z
N MET A 1 -0.84 -6.64 71.83
CA MET A 1 -1.56 -7.21 70.65
C MET A 1 -2.21 -6.15 69.74
N PHE A 2 -1.79 -4.87 69.76
CA PHE A 2 -2.42 -3.79 68.96
C PHE A 2 -1.55 -3.26 67.80
N TYR A 3 -0.24 -3.51 67.81
CA TYR A 3 0.69 -2.98 66.80
C TYR A 3 0.71 -3.78 65.48
N THR A 4 0.42 -5.08 65.54
CA THR A 4 0.46 -5.98 64.36
C THR A 4 -0.70 -5.72 63.39
N THR A 5 -1.84 -5.24 63.88
CA THR A 5 -3.04 -4.97 63.06
C THR A 5 -2.89 -3.69 62.25
N LYS A 6 -2.34 -2.61 62.83
CA LYS A 6 -2.10 -1.35 62.11
C LYS A 6 -1.11 -1.53 60.96
N LEU A 7 -0.04 -2.30 61.17
CA LEU A 7 0.99 -2.52 60.15
C LEU A 7 0.43 -3.25 58.91
N LYS A 8 -0.42 -4.26 59.09
CA LYS A 8 -1.07 -4.97 57.97
C LYS A 8 -2.03 -4.08 57.18
N ILE A 9 -2.75 -3.18 57.85
CA ILE A 9 -3.69 -2.26 57.20
C ILE A 9 -2.94 -1.24 56.33
N VAL A 10 -1.85 -0.65 56.86
CA VAL A 10 -1.01 0.31 56.13
C VAL A 10 -0.33 -0.35 54.93
N PHE A 11 0.17 -1.59 55.10
CA PHE A 11 0.80 -2.32 53.99
C PHE A 11 -0.20 -2.69 52.89
N LYS A 12 -1.42 -3.12 53.26
CA LYS A 12 -2.50 -3.41 52.31
C LYS A 12 -3.00 -2.16 51.59
N THR A 13 -3.04 -1.01 52.26
CA THR A 13 -3.39 0.27 51.61
C THR A 13 -2.28 0.73 50.68
N MET A 14 -1.01 0.69 51.09
CA MET A 14 0.12 1.01 50.20
C MET A 14 0.14 0.14 48.94
N PHE A 15 -0.04 -1.18 49.07
CA PHE A 15 -0.11 -2.08 47.91
C PHE A 15 -1.29 -1.78 46.99
N LYS A 16 -2.46 -1.43 47.56
CA LYS A 16 -3.65 -1.05 46.78
C LYS A 16 -3.47 0.26 46.04
N TYR A 17 -2.79 1.25 46.63
CA TYR A 17 -2.42 2.48 45.93
C TYR A 17 -1.44 2.16 44.79
N LEU A 18 -0.41 1.34 45.06
CA LEU A 18 0.58 0.95 44.06
C LEU A 18 -0.05 0.23 42.86
N ASP A 19 -0.99 -0.68 43.10
CA ASP A 19 -1.74 -1.41 42.07
C ASP A 19 -2.61 -0.46 41.23
N ASN A 20 -3.30 0.50 41.87
CA ASN A 20 -4.15 1.45 41.16
C ASN A 20 -3.34 2.43 40.29
N TRP A 21 -2.13 2.83 40.72
CA TRP A 21 -1.23 3.66 39.92
C TRP A 21 -0.66 2.92 38.71
N ILE A 22 -0.30 1.64 38.87
CA ILE A 22 0.16 0.79 37.76
C ILE A 22 -0.97 0.58 36.76
N LEU A 23 -2.19 0.32 37.22
CA LEU A 23 -3.37 0.22 36.37
C LEU A 23 -3.65 1.52 35.61
N LEU A 24 -3.54 2.69 36.26
CA LEU A 24 -3.71 3.98 35.61
C LEU A 24 -2.67 4.23 34.51
N ILE A 25 -1.41 3.91 34.78
CA ILE A 25 -0.33 4.02 33.78
C ILE A 25 -0.58 3.07 32.61
N LEU A 26 -0.96 1.81 32.89
CA LEU A 26 -1.27 0.83 31.86
C LEU A 26 -2.45 1.27 30.99
N VAL A 27 -3.55 1.75 31.61
CA VAL A 27 -4.72 2.29 30.90
C VAL A 27 -4.32 3.50 30.06
N SER A 28 -3.51 4.40 30.59
CA SER A 28 -3.05 5.58 29.85
C SER A 28 -2.17 5.22 28.66
N ILE A 29 -1.30 4.21 28.78
CA ILE A 29 -0.48 3.70 27.68
C ILE A 29 -1.36 3.06 26.61
N VAL A 30 -2.31 2.20 27.00
CA VAL A 30 -3.22 1.54 26.07
C VAL A 30 -4.09 2.58 25.35
N LEU A 31 -4.60 3.58 26.05
CA LEU A 31 -5.37 4.67 25.47
C LEU A 31 -4.52 5.51 24.52
N GLY A 32 -3.28 5.82 24.88
CA GLY A 32 -2.33 6.54 24.02
C GLY A 32 -2.02 5.76 22.74
N LEU A 33 -1.76 4.45 22.85
CA LEU A 33 -1.55 3.57 21.68
C LEU A 33 -2.79 3.47 20.80
N PHE A 34 -3.98 3.43 21.42
CA PHE A 34 -5.24 3.42 20.70
C PHE A 34 -5.44 4.71 19.89
N VAL A 35 -5.17 5.87 20.48
CA VAL A 35 -5.20 7.17 19.77
C VAL A 35 -4.14 7.24 18.68
N TYR A 36 -2.95 6.70 18.92
CA TYR A 36 -1.90 6.61 17.89
C TYR A 36 -2.35 5.74 16.71
N LEU A 37 -3.03 4.63 16.97
CA LEU A 37 -3.60 3.76 15.94
C LEU A 37 -4.74 4.45 15.17
N LEU A 38 -5.48 5.34 15.83
CA LEU A 38 -6.50 6.19 15.21
C LEU A 38 -5.93 7.36 14.40
N SER A 39 -4.66 7.76 14.61
CA SER A 39 -4.00 8.85 13.87
C SER A 39 -4.14 8.72 12.34
N PRO A 40 -3.83 7.57 11.69
CA PRO A 40 -4.05 7.40 10.26
C PRO A 40 -5.53 7.49 9.86
N LEU A 41 -6.45 7.14 10.76
CA LEU A 41 -7.89 7.22 10.51
C LEU A 41 -8.38 8.68 10.49
N PHE A 42 -7.91 9.51 11.43
CA PHE A 42 -8.22 10.94 11.47
C PHE A 42 -7.75 11.66 10.20
N TYR A 43 -6.58 11.30 9.68
CA TYR A 43 -6.09 11.85 8.42
C TYR A 43 -7.10 11.61 7.28
N ILE A 44 -7.57 10.37 7.11
CA ILE A 44 -8.56 10.01 6.08
C ILE A 44 -9.89 10.75 6.32
N PHE A 45 -10.36 10.85 7.56
CA PHE A 45 -11.58 11.60 7.88
C PHE A 45 -11.46 13.09 7.58
N CYS A 46 -10.31 13.71 7.88
CA CYS A 46 -10.06 15.11 7.54
C CYS A 46 -10.14 15.33 6.01
N TRP A 47 -9.51 14.47 5.22
CA TRP A 47 -9.59 14.54 3.76
C TRP A 47 -11.00 14.29 3.23
N ALA A 48 -11.73 13.34 3.81
CA ALA A 48 -13.12 13.10 3.45
C ALA A 48 -14.02 14.31 3.78
N ALA A 49 -13.80 14.97 4.92
CA ALA A 49 -14.52 16.18 5.31
C ALA A 49 -14.22 17.35 4.37
N ILE A 50 -12.95 17.54 4.00
CA ILE A 50 -12.54 18.54 3.00
C ILE A 50 -13.24 18.26 1.68
N LEU A 51 -13.18 17.02 1.17
CA LEU A 51 -13.88 16.62 -0.05
C LEU A 51 -15.39 16.87 0.05
N ALA A 52 -16.03 16.44 1.14
CA ALA A 52 -17.45 16.65 1.37
C ALA A 52 -17.81 18.15 1.36
N PHE A 53 -16.96 19.00 1.93
CA PHE A 53 -17.13 20.45 1.90
C PHE A 53 -17.08 21.01 0.46
N PHE A 54 -16.15 20.53 -0.37
CA PHE A 54 -16.07 20.90 -1.78
C PHE A 54 -17.22 20.32 -2.63
N ILE A 55 -17.70 19.12 -2.31
CA ILE A 55 -18.75 18.40 -3.05
C ILE A 55 -20.15 18.93 -2.69
N TYR A 56 -20.36 19.40 -1.46
CA TYR A 56 -21.65 19.94 -1.01
C TYR A 56 -22.21 21.08 -1.89
N PRO A 57 -21.45 22.12 -2.28
CA PRO A 57 -21.97 23.15 -3.19
C PRO A 57 -22.27 22.60 -4.59
N LEU A 58 -21.53 21.58 -5.05
CA LEU A 58 -21.81 20.88 -6.30
C LEU A 58 -23.15 20.12 -6.22
N TYR A 59 -23.37 19.39 -5.13
CA TYR A 59 -24.64 18.73 -4.82
C TYR A 59 -25.80 19.72 -4.80
N ARG A 60 -25.64 20.88 -4.14
CA ARG A 60 -26.68 21.91 -4.09
C ARG A 60 -27.01 22.48 -5.48
N ARG A 61 -26.00 22.77 -6.31
CA ARG A 61 -26.20 23.24 -7.70
C ARG A 61 -26.95 22.21 -8.55
N ILE A 62 -26.59 20.93 -8.42
CA ILE A 62 -27.24 19.83 -9.13
C ILE A 62 -28.69 19.64 -8.64
N ASN A 63 -28.92 19.68 -7.33
CA ASN A 63 -30.25 19.55 -6.74
C ASN A 63 -31.19 20.69 -7.14
N LEU A 64 -30.67 21.91 -7.28
CA LEU A 64 -31.44 23.04 -7.82
C LEU A 64 -31.82 22.83 -9.29
N LYS A 65 -30.89 22.31 -10.13
CA LYS A 65 -31.21 21.96 -11.52
C LYS A 65 -32.22 20.81 -11.64
N LEU A 66 -32.21 19.87 -10.70
CA LEU A 66 -33.08 18.69 -10.66
C LEU A 66 -34.39 18.92 -9.88
N LYS A 67 -34.86 20.16 -9.77
CA LYS A 67 -36.13 20.53 -9.10
C LYS A 67 -36.28 19.95 -7.68
N ASN A 68 -35.19 19.94 -6.91
CA ASN A 68 -35.16 19.52 -5.51
C ASN A 68 -35.39 18.01 -5.25
N HIS A 69 -35.20 17.16 -6.28
CA HIS A 69 -35.21 15.70 -6.12
C HIS A 69 -33.93 15.22 -5.42
N LYS A 70 -33.97 15.22 -4.08
CA LYS A 70 -32.82 14.91 -3.20
C LYS A 70 -32.16 13.56 -3.49
N ARG A 71 -32.95 12.50 -3.76
CA ARG A 71 -32.45 11.14 -4.00
C ARG A 71 -31.66 11.03 -5.31
N ILE A 72 -32.22 11.54 -6.40
CA ILE A 72 -31.61 11.48 -7.74
C ILE A 72 -30.34 12.32 -7.78
N SER A 73 -30.37 13.49 -7.14
CA SER A 73 -29.21 14.38 -7.04
C SER A 73 -28.04 13.73 -6.30
N ALA A 74 -28.32 12.95 -5.24
CA ALA A 74 -27.27 12.28 -4.48
C ALA A 74 -26.60 11.19 -5.33
N ILE A 75 -27.40 10.39 -6.04
CA ILE A 75 -26.91 9.36 -6.94
C ILE A 75 -26.04 9.97 -8.06
N ILE A 76 -26.50 11.05 -8.70
CA ILE A 76 -25.72 11.74 -9.74
C ILE A 76 -24.37 12.23 -9.21
N VAL A 77 -24.35 12.83 -8.01
CA VAL A 77 -23.11 13.36 -7.43
C VAL A 77 -22.13 12.23 -7.09
N ILE A 78 -22.63 11.13 -6.54
CA ILE A 78 -21.82 9.95 -6.22
C ILE A 78 -21.23 9.34 -7.50
N ILE A 79 -22.05 9.15 -8.54
CA ILE A 79 -21.58 8.63 -9.84
C ILE A 79 -20.57 9.60 -10.46
N GLY A 80 -20.85 10.90 -10.42
CA GLY A 80 -19.94 11.92 -10.94
C GLY A 80 -18.59 11.93 -10.23
N LEU A 81 -18.58 11.79 -8.90
CA LEU A 81 -17.36 11.67 -8.11
C LEU A 81 -16.61 10.38 -8.46
N LEU A 82 -17.31 9.26 -8.64
CA LEU A 82 -16.73 7.98 -9.00
C LEU A 82 -16.02 8.07 -10.37
N VAL A 83 -16.70 8.62 -11.37
CA VAL A 83 -16.14 8.84 -12.71
C VAL A 83 -14.95 9.79 -12.64
N PHE A 84 -15.04 10.87 -11.86
CA PHE A 84 -13.95 11.82 -11.67
C PHE A 84 -12.69 11.18 -11.07
N ILE A 85 -12.82 10.13 -10.27
CA ILE A 85 -11.69 9.39 -9.70
C ILE A 85 -11.19 8.31 -10.67
N ILE A 86 -12.11 7.52 -11.25
CA ILE A 86 -11.77 6.36 -12.09
C ILE A 86 -11.11 6.80 -13.40
N VAL A 87 -11.58 7.87 -14.05
CA VAL A 87 -11.06 8.33 -15.35
C VAL A 87 -9.58 8.71 -15.28
N PRO A 88 -9.12 9.62 -14.40
CA PRO A 88 -7.70 9.97 -14.33
C PRO A 88 -6.85 8.78 -13.88
N PHE A 89 -7.35 7.95 -12.96
CA PHE A 89 -6.61 6.77 -12.50
C PHE A 89 -6.44 5.73 -13.62
N GLY A 90 -7.50 5.47 -14.38
CA GLY A 90 -7.48 4.62 -15.56
C GLY A 90 -6.54 5.16 -16.64
N PHE A 91 -6.51 6.47 -16.86
CA PHE A 91 -5.58 7.10 -17.81
C PHE A 91 -4.12 6.93 -17.40
N VAL A 92 -3.81 7.10 -16.11
CA VAL A 92 -2.46 6.86 -15.57
C VAL A 92 -2.07 5.40 -15.74
N LEU A 93 -2.96 4.47 -15.38
CA LEU A 93 -2.74 3.03 -15.56
C LEU A 93 -2.52 2.65 -17.02
N PHE A 94 -3.30 3.21 -17.94
CA PHE A 94 -3.16 2.97 -19.37
C PHE A 94 -1.81 3.49 -19.88
N SER A 95 -1.41 4.68 -19.43
CA SER A 95 -0.09 5.25 -19.76
C SER A 95 1.04 4.34 -19.27
N PHE A 96 0.93 3.84 -18.04
CA PHE A 96 1.89 2.90 -17.47
C PHE A 96 1.94 1.57 -18.23
N TYR A 97 0.78 1.01 -18.58
CA TYR A 97 0.68 -0.20 -19.40
C TYR A 97 1.34 -0.02 -20.76
N SER A 98 1.07 1.10 -21.44
CA SER A 98 1.69 1.40 -22.73
C SER A 98 3.21 1.57 -22.63
N GLN A 99 3.71 2.13 -21.52
CA GLN A 99 5.15 2.23 -21.26
C GLN A 99 5.78 0.85 -21.04
N ILE A 100 5.12 -0.04 -20.30
CA ILE A 100 5.59 -1.42 -20.10
C ILE A 100 5.63 -2.15 -21.42
N LEU A 101 4.58 -2.08 -22.23
CA LEU A 101 4.55 -2.75 -23.54
C LEU A 101 5.65 -2.21 -24.46
N ALA A 102 5.80 -0.89 -24.57
CA ALA A 102 6.85 -0.28 -25.38
C ALA A 102 8.26 -0.67 -24.90
N PHE A 103 8.45 -0.82 -23.59
CA PHE A 103 9.69 -1.33 -23.03
C PHE A 103 9.92 -2.80 -23.39
N LEU A 104 8.90 -3.66 -23.27
CA LEU A 104 8.98 -5.08 -23.63
C LEU A 104 9.24 -5.30 -25.12
N GLU A 105 8.55 -4.57 -26.00
CA GLU A 105 8.82 -4.56 -27.45
C GLU A 105 10.24 -4.08 -27.77
N GLY A 106 10.76 -3.13 -26.99
CA GLY A 106 12.17 -2.71 -27.07
C GLY A 106 13.17 -3.78 -26.63
N LEU A 107 12.74 -4.76 -25.83
CA LEU A 107 13.55 -5.90 -25.37
C LEU A 107 13.33 -7.18 -26.21
N GLU A 108 12.24 -7.29 -26.98
CA GLU A 108 12.04 -8.39 -27.94
C GLU A 108 13.22 -8.59 -28.92
N PRO A 109 13.83 -7.55 -29.51
CA PRO A 109 15.01 -7.74 -30.36
C PRO A 109 16.24 -8.26 -29.58
N LEU A 110 16.28 -8.12 -28.25
CA LEU A 110 17.32 -8.70 -27.38
C LEU A 110 17.00 -10.14 -26.94
N THR A 111 15.75 -10.59 -27.15
CA THR A 111 15.28 -11.93 -26.74
C THR A 111 15.37 -12.92 -27.91
N GLN A 112 15.20 -12.44 -29.15
CA GLN A 112 15.20 -13.28 -30.36
C GLN A 112 16.50 -13.20 -31.16
N LYS A 113 17.20 -12.06 -31.08
CA LYS A 113 18.58 -11.94 -31.58
C LYS A 113 19.48 -12.27 -30.40
N ASP A 114 20.14 -13.43 -30.49
CA ASP A 114 21.02 -14.04 -29.49
C ASP A 114 21.52 -13.02 -28.44
N LEU A 115 21.14 -13.18 -27.16
CA LEU A 115 21.81 -12.51 -26.04
C LEU A 115 23.34 -12.60 -26.17
N THR A 116 23.80 -13.67 -26.81
CA THR A 116 25.16 -13.97 -27.27
C THR A 116 25.73 -12.94 -28.27
N GLU A 117 24.98 -12.46 -29.28
CA GLU A 117 25.39 -11.39 -30.21
C GLU A 117 25.52 -10.03 -29.51
N PHE A 118 24.58 -9.69 -28.60
CA PHE A 118 24.68 -8.46 -27.81
C PHE A 118 25.88 -8.50 -26.86
N ILE A 119 26.18 -9.66 -26.26
CA ILE A 119 27.40 -9.88 -25.47
C ILE A 119 28.65 -9.78 -26.36
N GLU A 120 28.56 -10.14 -27.63
CA GLU A 120 29.67 -10.00 -28.59
C GLU A 120 29.90 -8.57 -29.07
N ASP A 121 28.86 -7.78 -29.32
CA ASP A 121 28.98 -6.33 -29.59
C ASP A 121 29.51 -5.59 -28.35
N LEU A 122 29.19 -6.07 -27.14
CA LEU A 122 29.75 -5.56 -25.89
C LEU A 122 31.24 -5.92 -25.68
N LYS A 123 31.85 -6.81 -26.49
CA LYS A 123 33.33 -6.99 -26.51
C LYS A 123 34.05 -5.70 -26.89
N GLN A 124 33.37 -4.78 -27.59
CA GLN A 124 33.93 -3.48 -27.97
C GLN A 124 34.17 -2.56 -26.75
N TYR A 125 33.52 -2.82 -25.61
CA TYR A 125 33.70 -2.10 -24.36
C TYR A 125 34.30 -3.01 -23.26
N PRO A 126 35.63 -3.03 -23.09
CA PRO A 126 36.32 -4.00 -22.23
C PRO A 126 35.93 -3.93 -20.76
N HIS A 127 35.47 -2.77 -20.27
CA HIS A 127 35.01 -2.60 -18.88
C HIS A 127 33.62 -3.20 -18.63
N ILE A 128 32.75 -3.21 -19.64
CA ILE A 128 31.38 -3.73 -19.52
C ILE A 128 31.42 -5.26 -19.61
N TYR A 129 32.26 -5.82 -20.48
CA TYR A 129 32.45 -7.26 -20.62
C TYR A 129 32.85 -7.95 -19.29
N ILE A 130 33.76 -7.35 -18.51
CA ILE A 130 34.23 -7.92 -17.23
C ILE A 130 33.12 -7.95 -16.17
N LEU A 131 32.26 -6.92 -16.13
CA LEU A 131 31.15 -6.88 -15.19
C LEU A 131 30.08 -7.88 -15.59
N VAL A 132 29.74 -7.91 -16.88
CA VAL A 132 28.71 -8.78 -17.45
C VAL A 132 29.12 -10.25 -17.36
N SER A 133 30.37 -10.63 -17.69
CA SER A 133 30.82 -12.02 -17.59
C SER A 133 30.80 -12.54 -16.15
N LYS A 134 31.25 -11.74 -15.18
CA LYS A 134 31.23 -12.11 -13.76
C LYS A 134 29.81 -12.33 -13.23
N ILE A 135 28.85 -11.55 -13.73
CA ILE A 135 27.43 -11.69 -13.41
C ILE A 135 26.85 -12.92 -14.09
N ILE A 136 27.16 -13.15 -15.37
CA ILE A 136 26.68 -14.31 -16.13
C ILE A 136 27.20 -15.62 -15.53
N ASP A 137 28.49 -15.72 -15.22
CA ASP A 137 29.08 -16.93 -14.63
C ASP A 137 28.44 -17.28 -13.28
N GLN A 138 28.06 -16.26 -12.49
CA GLN A 138 27.40 -16.44 -11.20
C GLN A 138 25.90 -16.79 -11.35
N ILE A 139 25.24 -16.33 -12.43
CA ILE A 139 23.81 -16.55 -12.70
C ILE A 139 23.56 -17.83 -13.52
N GLN A 140 24.54 -18.29 -14.30
CA GLN A 140 24.48 -19.50 -15.15
C GLN A 140 23.91 -20.74 -14.44
N PRO A 141 24.26 -21.06 -13.18
CA PRO A 141 23.65 -22.19 -12.45
C PRO A 141 22.17 -21.96 -12.06
N TYR A 142 21.68 -20.72 -12.06
CA TYR A 142 20.31 -20.36 -11.68
C TYR A 142 19.36 -20.16 -12.88
N ILE A 143 19.88 -19.98 -14.11
CA ILE A 143 19.08 -19.88 -15.34
C ILE A 143 18.04 -21.01 -15.48
N PRO A 144 18.38 -22.30 -15.33
CA PRO A 144 17.38 -23.37 -15.46
C PRO A 144 16.31 -23.32 -14.36
N GLN A 145 16.68 -22.92 -13.14
CA GLN A 145 15.74 -22.80 -12.02
C GLN A 145 14.75 -21.64 -12.21
N ILE A 146 15.21 -20.55 -12.84
CA ILE A 146 14.37 -19.40 -13.16
C ILE A 146 13.30 -19.85 -14.17
N GLN A 147 13.68 -20.56 -15.23
CA GLN A 147 12.73 -21.07 -16.24
C GLN A 147 11.69 -22.02 -15.62
N GLU A 148 12.13 -22.97 -14.78
CA GLU A 148 11.20 -23.86 -14.08
C GLU A 148 10.25 -23.10 -13.14
N LYS A 149 10.77 -22.16 -12.35
CA LYS A 149 9.93 -21.37 -11.43
C LYS A 149 8.95 -20.47 -12.16
N PHE A 150 9.34 -19.90 -13.30
CA PHE A 150 8.45 -19.13 -14.16
C PHE A 150 7.37 -20.01 -14.77
N ALA A 151 7.74 -21.17 -15.33
CA ALA A 151 6.77 -22.13 -15.86
C ALA A 151 5.79 -22.61 -14.78
N GLN A 152 6.28 -22.87 -13.57
CA GLN A 152 5.46 -23.22 -12.42
C GLN A 152 4.53 -22.08 -11.99
N PHE A 153 5.03 -20.83 -11.94
CA PHE A 153 4.22 -19.67 -11.58
C PHE A 153 3.08 -19.46 -12.58
N VAL A 154 3.39 -19.54 -13.87
CA VAL A 154 2.40 -19.45 -14.95
C VAL A 154 1.39 -20.61 -14.87
N SER A 155 1.87 -21.84 -14.69
CA SER A 155 1.01 -23.01 -14.51
C SER A 155 0.08 -22.87 -13.31
N ASN A 156 0.58 -22.37 -12.18
CA ASN A 156 -0.21 -22.15 -10.97
C ASN A 156 -1.27 -21.06 -11.18
N LEU A 157 -0.99 -20.01 -11.94
CA LEU A 157 -1.98 -18.99 -12.27
C LEU A 157 -3.12 -19.55 -13.11
N PHE A 158 -2.83 -20.43 -14.08
CA PHE A 158 -3.85 -21.06 -14.93
C PHE A 158 -4.60 -22.22 -14.26
N GLN A 159 -4.01 -22.87 -13.25
CA GLN A 159 -4.66 -23.96 -12.52
C GLN A 159 -5.59 -23.48 -11.38
N ASN A 160 -5.36 -22.26 -10.88
CA ASN A 160 -6.07 -21.72 -9.72
C ASN A 160 -7.18 -20.72 -10.10
N THR A 161 -7.52 -20.65 -11.40
CA THR A 161 -8.66 -19.92 -12.00
C THR A 161 -9.56 -20.90 -12.73
#